data_AF-A0A158RYQ8-F1
#
_entry.id   AF-A0A158RYQ8-F1
#
_cell.length_a   1.000
_cell.length_b   1.000
_cell.length_c   1.000
_cell.angle_alpha   90.00
_cell.angle_beta   90.00
_cell.angle_gamma   90.00
#
_symmetry.space_group_name_H-M   'P 1'
#
loop_
_entity.id
_entity.type
_entity.pdbx_description
1 polymer ?
#
loop_
_entity_poly.entity_id
_entity_poly.type
_entity_poly.pdbx_seq_one_letter_code
_entity_poly.pdbx_strand_id
1 'polypeptide(L)'
;MPSKPIMIGALEFSRRGDAYAFLKAILARYDVGDKVNAADSAILRDALVLHPESTTKIDSGIQSFSVRTADFGTKCFWVNRVDGSTEKFALRACVYGTK
;
A
#
# COMPACT_ATOMS: atom_id res chain seq x y z
N MET A 1 -8.56 -12.03 21.61
CA MET A 1 -9.17 -12.19 20.28
C MET A 1 -8.07 -12.68 19.34
N PRO A 2 -8.18 -13.86 18.71
CA PRO A 2 -7.13 -14.34 17.81
C PRO A 2 -7.01 -13.38 16.63
N SER A 3 -5.82 -12.80 16.44
CA SER A 3 -5.54 -11.95 15.30
C SER A 3 -5.63 -12.82 14.05
N LYS A 4 -6.57 -12.53 13.14
CA LYS A 4 -6.58 -13.20 11.83
C LYS A 4 -5.24 -12.90 11.14
N PRO A 5 -4.49 -13.93 10.70
CA PRO A 5 -3.27 -13.71 9.93
C PRO A 5 -3.61 -12.91 8.68
N ILE A 6 -2.71 -12.01 8.29
CA ILE A 6 -2.85 -11.19 7.10
C ILE A 6 -1.91 -11.70 6.03
N MET A 7 -2.46 -11.97 4.85
CA MET A 7 -1.71 -12.46 3.70
C MET A 7 -1.61 -11.32 2.69
N ILE A 8 -0.38 -10.89 2.41
CA ILE A 8 -0.07 -9.90 1.38
C ILE A 8 0.67 -10.65 0.27
N GLY A 9 -0.08 -11.13 -0.71
CA GLY A 9 0.42 -11.97 -1.79
C GLY A 9 1.00 -13.27 -1.24
N ALA A 10 2.29 -13.48 -1.48
CA ALA A 10 3.03 -14.62 -0.96
C ALA A 10 3.53 -14.44 0.48
N LEU A 11 3.36 -13.26 1.09
CA LEU A 11 3.82 -12.97 2.44
C LEU A 11 2.71 -13.20 3.46
N GLU A 12 2.91 -14.14 4.36
CA GLU A 12 2.02 -14.36 5.51
C GLU A 12 2.57 -13.64 6.74
N PHE A 13 1.73 -12.82 7.38
CA PHE A 13 2.05 -12.20 8.65
C PHE A 13 1.08 -12.66 9.73
N SER A 14 1.61 -13.20 10.81
CA SER A 14 0.81 -13.64 11.96
C SER A 14 0.13 -12.47 12.70
N ARG A 15 0.64 -11.24 12.53
CA ARG A 15 0.11 -10.03 13.15
C ARG A 15 0.00 -8.90 12.14
N ARG A 16 -1.09 -8.13 12.25
CA ARG A 16 -1.29 -6.89 11.51
C ARG A 16 -0.16 -5.88 11.74
N GLY A 17 0.35 -5.80 12.97
CA GLY A 17 1.48 -4.92 13.32
C GLY A 17 2.73 -5.19 12.49
N ASP A 18 3.09 -6.47 12.32
CA ASP A 18 4.25 -6.89 11.51
C ASP A 18 4.08 -6.54 10.03
N ALA A 19 2.91 -6.81 9.45
CA ALA A 19 2.61 -6.43 8.07
C ALA A 19 2.73 -4.91 7.85
N TYR A 20 2.21 -4.12 8.80
CA TYR A 20 2.32 -2.66 8.76
C TYR A 20 3.77 -2.19 8.88
N ALA A 21 4.54 -2.76 9.80
CA ALA A 21 5.95 -2.44 9.98
C ALA A 21 6.77 -2.77 8.72
N PHE A 22 6.47 -3.89 8.08
CA PHE A 22 7.10 -4.31 6.83
C PHE A 22 6.84 -3.30 5.69
N LEU A 23 5.57 -2.93 5.47
CA LEU A 23 5.22 -1.94 4.45
C LEU A 23 5.81 -0.55 4.75
N LYS A 24 5.89 -0.18 6.04
CA LYS A 24 6.54 1.05 6.49
C LYS A 24 8.05 1.02 6.27
N ALA A 25 8.69 -0.14 6.42
CA ALA A 25 10.10 -0.31 6.13
C ALA A 25 10.38 -0.17 4.62
N ILE A 26 9.50 -0.67 3.75
CA ILE A 26 9.56 -0.41 2.30
C ILE A 26 9.47 1.10 2.06
N LEU A 27 8.46 1.78 2.61
CA LEU A 27 8.28 3.23 2.44
C LEU A 27 9.51 4.04 2.88
N ALA A 28 10.17 3.63 3.96
CA ALA A 28 11.35 4.30 4.48
C ALA A 28 12.58 4.23 3.53
N ARG A 29 12.61 3.26 2.59
CA ARG A 29 13.67 3.15 1.58
C ARG A 29 13.54 4.18 0.45
N TYR A 30 12.36 4.77 0.30
CA TYR A 30 12.03 5.68 -0.78
C TYR A 30 11.92 7.13 -0.29
N ASP A 31 12.29 8.06 -1.15
CA ASP A 31 12.08 9.48 -0.90
C ASP A 31 10.82 10.03 -1.57
N VAL A 32 10.44 11.25 -1.19
CA VAL A 32 9.25 11.91 -1.76
C VAL A 32 9.53 12.23 -3.23
N GLY A 33 8.64 11.79 -4.10
CA GLY A 33 8.79 11.87 -5.55
C GLY A 33 9.38 10.61 -6.17
N ASP A 34 9.89 9.67 -5.36
CA ASP A 34 10.51 8.46 -5.86
C ASP A 34 9.47 7.45 -6.38
N LYS A 35 9.87 6.67 -7.39
CA LYS A 35 9.03 5.65 -8.01
C LYS A 35 9.36 4.30 -7.40
N VAL A 36 8.33 3.63 -6.88
CA VAL A 36 8.49 2.31 -6.29
C VAL A 36 8.92 1.31 -7.37
N ASN A 37 9.91 0.48 -7.06
CA ASN A 37 10.40 -0.54 -7.98
C ASN A 37 9.31 -1.60 -8.27
N ALA A 38 9.54 -2.45 -9.27
CA ALA A 38 8.56 -3.47 -9.66
C ALA A 38 8.29 -4.53 -8.57
N ALA A 39 9.30 -4.88 -7.76
CA ALA A 39 9.17 -5.89 -6.72
C ALA A 39 8.29 -5.41 -5.56
N ASP A 40 8.58 -4.22 -5.03
CA ASP A 40 7.79 -3.56 -4.00
C ASP A 40 6.40 -3.17 -4.53
N SER A 41 6.29 -2.78 -5.81
CA SER A 41 5.01 -2.51 -6.46
C SER A 41 4.10 -3.74 -6.47
N ALA A 42 4.64 -4.94 -6.69
CA ALA A 42 3.85 -6.17 -6.62
C ALA A 42 3.30 -6.41 -5.20
N ILE A 43 4.12 -6.19 -4.17
CA ILE A 43 3.73 -6.28 -2.77
C ILE A 43 2.64 -5.24 -2.44
N LEU A 44 2.81 -3.99 -2.87
CA LEU A 44 1.84 -2.92 -2.65
C LEU A 44 0.50 -3.20 -3.34
N ARG A 45 0.54 -3.77 -4.54
CA ARG A 45 -0.66 -4.20 -5.27
C ARG A 45 -1.43 -5.25 -4.47
N ASP A 46 -0.74 -6.25 -3.94
CA ASP A 46 -1.37 -7.28 -3.13
C ASP A 46 -1.92 -6.73 -1.81
N ALA A 47 -1.18 -5.82 -1.16
CA ALA A 47 -1.67 -5.12 0.02
C ALA A 47 -2.92 -4.27 -0.29
N LEU A 48 -2.99 -3.68 -1.48
CA LEU A 48 -4.14 -2.90 -1.92
C LEU A 48 -5.37 -3.77 -2.16
N VAL A 49 -5.20 -5.04 -2.55
CA VAL A 49 -6.32 -5.98 -2.72
C VAL A 49 -7.08 -6.18 -1.41
N LEU A 50 -6.40 -6.12 -0.27
CA LEU A 50 -6.99 -6.23 1.07
C LEU A 50 -7.73 -4.97 1.53
N HIS A 51 -7.55 -3.85 0.82
CA HIS A 51 -8.19 -2.59 1.17
C HIS A 51 -9.72 -2.70 0.98
N PRO A 52 -10.57 -2.16 1.89
CA PRO A 52 -12.02 -2.23 1.73
C PRO A 52 -12.53 -1.54 0.44
N GLU A 53 -11.79 -0.54 -0.04
CA GLU A 53 -12.03 0.13 -1.33
C GLU A 53 -11.12 -0.37 -2.46
N SER A 54 -10.60 -1.60 -2.34
CA SER A 54 -9.77 -2.24 -3.35
C SER A 54 -10.42 -2.16 -4.73
N THR A 55 -11.72 -2.51 -4.82
CA THR A 55 -12.48 -2.46 -6.07
C THR A 55 -12.40 -1.08 -6.71
N THR A 56 -12.75 0.00 -6.00
CA THR A 56 -12.68 1.38 -6.52
C THR A 56 -11.25 1.81 -6.91
N LYS A 57 -10.24 1.32 -6.18
CA LYS A 57 -8.84 1.71 -6.45
C LYS A 57 -8.21 0.93 -7.61
N ILE A 58 -8.61 -0.32 -7.81
CA ILE A 58 -8.07 -1.25 -8.82
C ILE A 58 -8.87 -1.22 -10.12
N ASP A 59 -10.16 -0.84 -10.09
CA ASP A 59 -11.07 -0.89 -11.25
C ASP A 59 -10.50 -0.17 -12.48
N SER A 60 -9.96 1.03 -12.31
CA SER A 60 -9.32 1.77 -13.41
C SER A 60 -7.95 1.25 -13.83
N GLY A 61 -7.39 0.24 -13.16
CA GLY A 61 -6.07 -0.34 -13.43
C GLY A 61 -4.90 0.42 -12.78
N ILE A 62 -3.96 -0.31 -12.19
CA ILE A 62 -2.74 0.23 -11.58
C ILE A 62 -1.61 0.23 -12.61
N GLN A 63 -1.05 1.40 -12.89
CA GLN A 63 0.12 1.56 -13.73
C GLN A 63 1.42 1.41 -12.93
N SER A 64 1.55 2.14 -11.82
CA SER A 64 2.75 2.09 -10.96
C SER A 64 2.50 2.76 -9.60
N PHE A 65 3.42 2.59 -8.65
CA PHE A 65 3.34 3.25 -7.35
C PHE A 65 4.43 4.31 -7.21
N SER A 66 4.11 5.39 -6.50
CA SER A 66 5.04 6.47 -6.17
C SER A 66 4.94 6.82 -4.70
N VAL A 67 6.03 7.30 -4.13
CA VAL A 67 6.05 7.83 -2.77
C VAL A 67 5.89 9.34 -2.84
N ARG A 68 4.93 9.89 -2.10
CA ARG A 68 4.77 11.35 -1.98
C ARG A 68 4.42 11.73 -0.57
N THR A 69 4.60 13.00 -0.24
CA THR A 69 4.14 13.56 1.02
C THR A 69 2.62 13.58 1.07
N ALA A 70 2.08 13.17 2.21
CA ALA A 70 0.72 13.39 2.63
C ALA A 70 0.68 14.58 3.60
N ASP A 71 -0.47 14.74 4.24
CA ASP A 71 -0.72 15.76 5.25
C ASP A 71 0.34 15.72 6.38
N PHE A 72 0.69 16.89 6.90
CA PHE A 72 1.66 17.09 7.98
C PHE A 72 3.09 16.57 7.69
N GLY A 73 3.50 16.48 6.42
CA GLY A 73 4.86 16.10 6.06
C GLY A 73 5.14 14.59 6.20
N THR A 74 4.11 13.76 6.35
CA THR A 74 4.25 12.31 6.42
C THR A 74 4.42 11.71 5.02
N LYS A 75 5.26 10.69 4.85
CA LYS A 75 5.38 9.96 3.57
C LYS A 75 4.22 8.97 3.45
N CYS A 76 3.64 8.85 2.24
CA CYS A 76 2.61 7.85 1.91
C CYS A 76 2.81 7.33 0.49
N PHE A 77 2.23 6.15 0.23
CA PHE A 77 2.18 5.59 -1.11
C PHE A 77 1.00 6.17 -1.90
N TRP A 78 1.26 6.38 -3.18
CA TRP A 78 0.31 6.84 -4.16
C TRP A 78 0.25 5.83 -5.29
N VAL A 79 -0.96 5.47 -5.70
CA VAL A 79 -1.20 4.64 -6.86
C VAL A 79 -1.34 5.54 -8.08
N ASN A 80 -0.55 5.30 -9.11
CA ASN A 80 -0.71 5.93 -10.43
C ASN A 80 -1.55 4.98 -11.27
N ARG A 81 -2.73 5.42 -11.70
CA ARG A 81 -3.66 4.65 -12.53
C ARG A 81 -3.27 4.79 -14.00
N VAL A 82 -3.71 3.84 -14.83
CA VAL A 82 -3.45 3.91 -16.29
C VAL A 82 -4.16 5.07 -16.98
N ASP A 83 -5.25 5.56 -16.38
CA ASP A 83 -6.00 6.75 -16.80
C ASP A 83 -5.25 8.08 -16.50
N GLY A 84 -4.06 8.03 -15.90
CA GLY A 84 -3.27 9.22 -15.53
C GLY A 84 -3.67 9.84 -14.20
N SER A 85 -4.83 9.46 -13.65
CA SER A 85 -5.25 9.79 -12.29
C SER A 85 -4.32 9.16 -11.24
N THR A 86 -4.08 9.86 -10.13
CA THR A 86 -3.28 9.35 -9.00
C THR A 86 -4.08 9.40 -7.71
N GLU A 87 -3.91 8.42 -6.83
CA GLU A 87 -4.64 8.39 -5.58
C GLU A 87 -3.79 7.94 -4.40
N LYS A 88 -3.95 8.61 -3.25
CA LYS A 88 -3.29 8.21 -2.01
C LYS A 88 -4.00 7.02 -1.38
N PHE A 89 -3.24 6.12 -0.77
CA PHE A 89 -3.78 5.07 0.09
C PHE A 89 -2.92 4.91 1.33
N ALA A 90 -3.58 4.67 2.46
CA ALA A 90 -2.89 4.45 3.72
C ALA A 90 -2.58 2.96 3.87
N LEU A 91 -1.31 2.63 4.14
CA LEU A 91 -0.90 1.26 4.50
C LEU A 91 -1.70 0.72 5.70
N ARG A 92 -2.08 1.61 6.61
CA ARG A 92 -2.93 1.28 7.76
C ARG A 92 -4.29 0.75 7.30
N ALA A 93 -4.89 1.33 6.26
CA ALA A 93 -6.18 0.89 5.75
C ALA A 93 -6.10 -0.51 5.10
N CYS A 94 -5.01 -0.80 4.38
CA CYS A 94 -4.74 -2.15 3.84
C CYS A 94 -4.63 -3.21 4.93
N VAL A 95 -4.02 -2.87 6.05
CA VAL A 95 -3.70 -3.84 7.11
C VAL A 95 -4.82 -3.98 8.15
N TYR A 96 -5.47 -2.87 8.51
CA TYR A 96 -6.48 -2.83 9.55
C TYR A 96 -7.91 -2.82 9.01
N GLY A 97 -8.10 -2.56 7.70
CA GLY A 97 -9.42 -2.48 7.07
C GLY A 97 -10.20 -1.21 7.43
N THR A 98 -9.53 -0.19 7.95
CA THR A 98 -10.16 1.07 8.39
C THR A 98 -9.85 2.19 7.40
N LYS A 99 -10.88 2.84 6.84
CA LYS A 99 -10.73 4.06 6.04
C LYS A 99 -10.07 5.19 6.84
#